data_AF-A0A921LUE5-F1
#
_entry.id   AF-A0A921LUE5-F1
#
_cell.length_a   1.000
_cell.length_b   1.000
_cell.length_c   1.000
_cell.angle_alpha   90.00
_cell.angle_beta   90.00
_cell.angle_gamma   90.00
#
_symmetry.space_group_name_H-M   'P 1'
#
loop_
_entity.id
_entity.type
_entity.pdbx_description
1 polymer ?
#
loop_
_entity_poly.entity_id
_entity_poly.type
_entity_poly.pdbx_seq_one_letter_code
_entity_poly.pdbx_strand_id
1 'polypeptide(L)'
;MMKRPTHRTPDGAYGVFHKPDADKQRIMRFFNASTYDIFAAGYLFDEVAGKETRIPLAAVQRDGFAWSNRDAYYFEKYDMQLDPEFREYALAHAPEA
;
A
#
# COMPACT_ATOMS: atom_id res chain seq x y z
N MET A 1 7.50 -13.18 11.04
CA MET A 1 6.55 -12.91 9.94
C MET A 1 6.53 -11.40 9.71
N MET A 2 6.62 -10.93 8.47
CA MET A 2 6.60 -9.48 8.19
C MET A 2 5.19 -8.91 8.33
N LYS A 3 5.10 -7.68 8.84
CA LYS A 3 3.83 -6.93 8.90
C LYS A 3 3.52 -6.35 7.53
N ARG A 4 2.23 -6.33 7.17
CA ARG A 4 1.73 -5.88 5.86
C ARG A 4 0.93 -4.59 6.04
N PRO A 5 0.84 -3.72 5.01
CA PRO A 5 0.03 -2.51 5.06
C PRO A 5 -1.45 -2.75 5.24
N THR A 6 -1.93 -3.94 4.85
CA THR A 6 -3.35 -4.28 4.93
C THR A 6 -3.52 -5.66 5.56
N HIS A 7 -4.63 -5.79 6.29
CA HIS A 7 -5.17 -7.09 6.65
C HIS A 7 -5.82 -7.71 5.41
N ARG A 8 -5.72 -9.04 5.26
CA ARG A 8 -6.65 -9.75 4.37
C ARG A 8 -8.00 -9.84 5.06
N THR A 9 -9.06 -9.67 4.28
CA THR A 9 -10.42 -9.93 4.79
C THR A 9 -10.59 -11.44 5.08
N PRO A 10 -11.57 -11.83 5.91
CA PRO A 10 -11.77 -13.24 6.27
C PRO A 10 -12.04 -14.17 5.07
N ASP A 11 -12.58 -13.64 3.98
CA ASP A 11 -12.83 -14.33 2.71
C ASP A 11 -11.59 -14.34 1.77
N GLY A 12 -10.47 -13.78 2.21
CA GLY A 12 -9.21 -13.78 1.49
C GLY A 12 -9.02 -12.65 0.47
N ALA A 13 -9.99 -11.74 0.35
CA ALA A 13 -9.86 -10.55 -0.50
C ALA A 13 -8.77 -9.59 0.01
N TYR A 14 -8.25 -8.79 -0.93
CA TYR A 14 -7.16 -7.85 -0.65
C TYR A 14 -7.69 -6.58 0.02
N GLY A 15 -7.58 -6.50 1.35
CA GLY A 15 -7.86 -5.28 2.10
C GLY A 15 -9.33 -4.89 2.22
N VAL A 16 -9.57 -3.86 3.04
CA VAL A 16 -10.89 -3.25 3.26
C VAL A 16 -10.88 -1.86 2.61
N PHE A 17 -11.77 -1.60 1.67
CA PHE A 17 -11.80 -0.35 0.90
C PHE A 17 -12.85 0.65 1.41
N HIS A 18 -12.81 1.86 0.86
CA HIS A 18 -13.74 2.96 1.16
C HIS A 18 -13.70 3.36 2.64
N LYS A 19 -12.49 3.39 3.21
CA LYS A 19 -12.19 3.83 4.57
C LYS A 19 -11.24 5.04 4.51
N PRO A 20 -11.77 6.26 4.31
CA PRO A 20 -10.94 7.46 4.19
C PRO A 20 -10.03 7.64 5.41
N ASP A 21 -8.79 8.05 5.15
CA ASP A 21 -7.80 8.36 6.16
C ASP A 21 -7.56 9.89 6.22
N ALA A 22 -7.68 10.48 7.40
CA ALA A 22 -7.48 11.92 7.60
C ALA A 22 -6.06 12.38 7.21
N ASP A 23 -5.08 11.49 7.31
CA ASP A 23 -3.67 11.77 6.99
C ASP A 23 -3.26 11.27 5.59
N LYS A 24 -4.24 10.97 4.71
CA LYS A 24 -3.99 10.37 3.38
C LYS A 24 -2.88 11.06 2.60
N GLN A 25 -2.87 12.39 2.54
CA GLN A 25 -1.85 13.13 1.80
C GLN A 25 -0.44 12.91 2.35
N ARG A 26 -0.29 12.84 3.68
CA ARG A 26 1.00 12.60 4.33
C ARG A 26 1.47 11.17 4.12
N ILE A 27 0.57 10.20 4.23
CA ILE A 27 0.86 8.79 3.95
C ILE A 27 1.23 8.59 2.47
N MET A 28 0.57 9.30 1.54
CA MET A 28 0.95 9.27 0.13
C MET A 28 2.34 9.83 -0.13
N ARG A 29 2.80 10.83 0.63
CA ARG A 29 4.21 11.27 0.55
C ARG A 29 5.19 10.16 0.93
N PHE A 30 4.88 9.37 1.97
CA PHE A 30 5.67 8.20 2.32
C PHE A 30 5.72 7.16 1.18
N PHE A 31 4.56 6.82 0.60
CA PHE A 31 4.53 5.89 -0.54
C PHE A 31 5.30 6.42 -1.75
N ASN A 32 5.12 7.69 -2.11
CA ASN A 32 5.80 8.31 -3.25
C ASN A 32 7.32 8.43 -3.05
N ALA A 33 7.78 8.57 -1.80
CA ALA A 33 9.20 8.58 -1.46
C ALA A 33 9.80 7.17 -1.29
N SER A 34 8.98 6.12 -1.33
CA SER A 34 9.45 4.74 -1.17
C SER A 34 10.31 4.32 -2.37
N THR A 35 11.48 3.77 -2.09
CA THR A 35 12.31 3.09 -3.10
C THR A 35 12.02 1.59 -3.05
N TYR A 36 11.71 0.99 -4.20
CA TYR A 36 11.45 -0.44 -4.33
C TYR A 36 12.70 -1.19 -4.78
N ASP A 37 12.97 -2.34 -4.15
CA ASP A 37 14.16 -3.17 -4.36
C ASP A 37 13.83 -4.56 -4.94
N ILE A 38 12.54 -4.93 -4.97
CA ILE A 38 12.05 -6.21 -5.51
C ILE A 38 11.07 -5.93 -6.65
N PHE A 39 11.29 -6.55 -7.81
CA PHE A 39 10.44 -6.41 -9.00
C PHE A 39 9.98 -7.78 -9.50
N ALA A 40 8.71 -7.87 -9.91
CA ALA A 40 8.16 -9.05 -10.55
C ALA A 40 7.85 -8.79 -12.03
N ALA A 41 7.97 -9.82 -12.86
CA ALA A 41 7.54 -9.76 -14.25
C ALA A 41 6.00 -9.73 -14.30
N GLY A 42 5.43 -8.54 -14.45
CA GLY A 42 4.00 -8.34 -14.54
C GLY A 42 3.55 -6.95 -14.11
N TYR A 43 2.26 -6.71 -14.27
CA TYR A 43 1.60 -5.47 -13.88
C TYR A 43 0.55 -5.73 -12.80
N LEU A 44 0.23 -4.68 -12.03
CA LEU A 44 -0.86 -4.72 -11.07
C LEU A 44 -2.18 -4.98 -11.79
N PHE A 45 -2.93 -5.98 -11.31
CA PHE A 45 -4.34 -6.16 -11.64
C PHE A 45 -5.21 -5.48 -10.56
N ASP A 46 -6.09 -4.59 -11.00
CA ASP A 46 -7.02 -3.84 -10.15
C ASP A 46 -8.24 -4.72 -9.91
N GLU A 47 -8.26 -5.44 -8.80
CA GLU A 47 -9.30 -6.39 -8.41
C GLU A 47 -10.63 -5.70 -8.09
N VAL A 48 -10.59 -4.43 -7.68
CA VAL A 48 -11.80 -3.64 -7.38
C VAL A 48 -12.52 -3.26 -8.68
N ALA A 49 -11.76 -2.87 -9.72
CA ALA A 49 -12.32 -2.50 -11.02
C ALA A 49 -12.33 -3.65 -12.05
N GLY A 50 -11.75 -4.81 -11.74
CA GLY A 50 -11.62 -5.96 -12.64
C GLY A 50 -10.78 -5.68 -13.89
N LYS A 51 -9.70 -4.89 -13.80
CA LYS A 51 -8.92 -4.47 -14.97
C LYS A 51 -7.41 -4.55 -14.78
N GLU A 52 -6.69 -4.79 -15.87
CA GLU A 52 -5.23 -4.68 -15.91
C GLU A 52 -4.80 -3.21 -15.86
N THR A 53 -3.66 -2.96 -15.19
CA THR A 53 -2.97 -1.67 -15.23
C THR A 53 -1.65 -1.82 -15.99
N ARG A 54 -0.95 -0.70 -16.19
CA ARG A 54 0.44 -0.68 -16.67
C ARG A 54 1.44 -0.36 -15.56
N ILE A 55 1.02 -0.49 -14.30
CA ILE A 55 1.87 -0.23 -13.14
C ILE A 55 2.66 -1.53 -12.88
N PRO A 56 4.01 -1.54 -13.02
CA PRO A 56 4.81 -2.74 -12.77
C PRO A 56 4.61 -3.23 -11.34
N LEU A 57 4.78 -4.53 -11.05
CA LEU A 57 4.75 -5.00 -9.67
C LEU A 57 6.10 -4.80 -8.99
N ALA A 58 6.12 -3.97 -7.95
CA ALA A 58 7.32 -3.70 -7.16
C ALA A 58 7.03 -3.68 -5.67
N ALA A 59 7.98 -4.15 -4.87
CA ALA A 59 7.87 -4.25 -3.43
C ALA A 59 9.18 -3.84 -2.73
N VAL A 60 9.05 -3.56 -1.44
CA VAL A 60 10.15 -3.27 -0.53
C VAL A 60 9.88 -3.89 0.83
N GLN A 61 10.95 -4.28 1.49
CA GLN A 61 10.95 -4.69 2.88
C GLN A 61 11.85 -3.75 3.69
N ARG A 62 11.32 -3.20 4.79
CA ARG A 62 12.07 -2.32 5.69
C ARG A 62 11.49 -2.36 7.09
N ASP A 63 12.35 -2.34 8.11
CA ASP A 63 11.96 -2.21 9.52
C ASP A 63 10.87 -3.19 10.00
N GLY A 64 10.88 -4.42 9.47
CA GLY A 64 9.89 -5.45 9.80
C GLY A 64 8.56 -5.35 9.04
N PHE A 65 8.41 -4.34 8.18
CA PHE A 65 7.27 -4.17 7.27
C PHE A 65 7.64 -4.56 5.84
N ALA A 66 6.64 -5.00 5.07
CA ALA A 66 6.78 -5.22 3.63
C ALA A 66 5.55 -4.71 2.88
N TRP A 67 5.78 -3.75 1.99
CA TRP A 67 4.75 -3.10 1.18
C TRP A 67 5.13 -3.07 -0.29
N SER A 68 4.14 -2.79 -1.11
CA SER A 68 4.26 -2.76 -2.56
C SER A 68 3.61 -1.50 -3.12
N ASN A 69 3.88 -1.23 -4.39
CA ASN A 69 3.14 -0.20 -5.11
C ASN A 69 1.67 -0.58 -5.34
N ARG A 70 1.30 -1.85 -5.16
CA ARG A 70 -0.10 -2.29 -5.06
C ARG A 70 -0.79 -1.72 -3.82
N ASP A 71 -0.11 -1.73 -2.66
CA ASP A 71 -0.64 -1.11 -1.45
C ASP A 71 -0.83 0.41 -1.62
N ALA A 72 0.17 1.08 -2.19
CA ALA A 72 0.11 2.51 -2.49
C ALA A 72 -1.07 2.84 -3.42
N TYR A 73 -1.22 2.07 -4.51
CA TYR A 73 -2.30 2.23 -5.49
C TYR A 73 -3.67 2.10 -4.86
N TYR A 74 -3.89 1.05 -4.05
CA TYR A 74 -5.19 0.83 -3.42
C TYR A 74 -5.49 1.85 -2.31
N PHE A 75 -4.49 2.27 -1.55
CA PHE A 75 -4.63 3.33 -0.57
C PHE A 75 -5.02 4.66 -1.24
N GLU A 76 -4.32 5.03 -2.31
CA GLU A 76 -4.59 6.26 -3.06
C GLU A 76 -5.96 6.25 -3.70
N LYS A 77 -6.29 5.19 -4.45
CA LYS A 77 -7.45 5.17 -5.32
C LYS A 77 -8.75 4.79 -4.63
N TYR A 78 -8.67 3.93 -3.62
CA TYR A 78 -9.86 3.30 -3.03
C TYR A 78 -9.98 3.48 -1.53
N ASP A 79 -9.15 4.32 -0.92
CA ASP A 79 -9.13 4.51 0.53
C ASP A 79 -9.04 3.16 1.26
N MET A 80 -8.06 2.34 0.85
CA MET A 80 -7.79 1.07 1.50
C MET A 80 -7.39 1.31 2.96
N GLN A 81 -8.08 0.66 3.90
CA GLN A 81 -7.74 0.72 5.31
C GLN A 81 -6.35 0.14 5.54
N LEU A 82 -5.49 0.92 6.17
CA LEU A 82 -4.18 0.45 6.59
C LEU A 82 -4.26 -0.24 7.95
N ASP A 83 -3.38 -1.22 8.14
CA ASP A 83 -3.02 -1.72 9.46
C ASP A 83 -2.57 -0.54 10.35
N PRO A 84 -3.05 -0.44 11.61
CA PRO A 84 -2.71 0.68 12.48
C PRO A 84 -1.21 0.87 12.70
N GLU A 85 -0.44 -0.20 12.86
CA GLU A 85 1.00 -0.10 13.11
C GLU A 85 1.74 0.34 11.83
N PHE A 86 1.34 -0.17 10.67
CA PHE A 86 1.90 0.30 9.40
C PHE A 86 1.54 1.76 9.12
N ARG A 87 0.31 2.19 9.46
CA ARG A 87 -0.13 3.58 9.34
C ARG A 87 0.75 4.51 10.18
N GLU A 88 0.98 4.17 11.44
CA GLU A 88 1.86 4.93 12.33
C GLU A 88 3.29 4.99 11.80
N TYR A 89 3.81 3.85 11.33
CA TYR A 89 5.12 3.78 10.69
C TYR A 89 5.22 4.72 9.46
N ALA A 90 4.24 4.68 8.56
CA ALA A 90 4.21 5.53 7.37
C ALA A 90 4.18 7.02 7.72
N LEU A 91 3.43 7.41 8.76
CA LEU A 91 3.36 8.81 9.21
C LEU A 91 4.69 9.29 9.82
N ALA A 92 5.36 8.44 10.59
CA ALA A 92 6.65 8.75 11.19
C ALA A 92 7.78 8.91 10.16
N HIS A 93 7.65 8.28 8.99
CA HIS A 93 8.67 8.27 7.93
C HIS A 93 8.25 9.05 6.67
N ALA A 94 7.10 9.71 6.69
CA ALA A 94 6.67 10.59 5.60
C ALA A 94 7.58 11.82 5.55
N PRO A 95 8.12 12.19 4.38
CA PRO A 95 8.88 13.43 4.25
C PRO A 95 8.00 14.65 4.53
N GLU A 96 8.65 15.74 4.94
CA GLU A 96 8.01 17.05 5.04
C GLU A 96 7.43 17.50 3.69
N ALA A 97 6.43 18.38 3.75
CA ALA A 97 5.65 18.80 2.58
C ALA A 97 6.40 19.79 1.70
#